data_AF-A0A356QTN5-F1
#
_entry.id   AF-A0A356QTN5-F1
#
_cell.length_a   1.000
_cell.length_b   1.000
_cell.length_c   1.000
_cell.angle_alpha   90.00
_cell.angle_beta   90.00
_cell.angle_gamma   90.00
#
_symmetry.space_group_name_H-M   'P 1'
#
loop_
_entity.id
_entity.type
_entity.pdbx_description
1 polymer ?
#
loop_
_entity_poly.entity_id
_entity_poly.type
_entity_poly.pdbx_seq_one_letter_code
_entity_poly.pdbx_strand_id
1 'polypeptide(L)' 'MSQPVIITCAVTGSIHTPTMSPHLPITPAEIADAAIGAAEAG' A
#
# COMPACT_ATOMS: atom_id res chain seq x y z
N MET A 1 -25.85 1.23 16.12
CA MET A 1 -24.39 1.01 16.31
C MET A 1 -23.78 0.82 14.94
N SER A 2 -22.65 1.46 14.63
CA SER A 2 -21.92 1.24 13.37
C SER A 2 -21.25 -0.14 13.40
N GLN A 3 -21.24 -0.83 12.26
CA GLN A 3 -20.52 -2.09 12.13
C GLN A 3 -19.02 -1.82 11.95
N PRO A 4 -18.13 -2.67 12.49
CA PRO A 4 -16.70 -2.58 12.19
C PRO A 4 -16.48 -2.75 10.68
N VAL A 5 -15.60 -1.90 10.12
CA VAL A 5 -15.27 -1.88 8.69
C VAL A 5 -13.84 -2.37 8.51
N ILE A 6 -13.63 -3.23 7.52
CA ILE A 6 -12.30 -3.69 7.11
C ILE A 6 -11.88 -2.85 5.89
N ILE A 7 -10.71 -2.23 5.96
CA ILE A 7 -10.10 -1.49 4.86
C ILE A 7 -8.86 -2.26 4.41
N THR A 8 -8.84 -2.67 3.14
CA THR A 8 -7.70 -3.39 2.55
C THR A 8 -6.87 -2.43 1.73
N CYS A 9 -5.55 -2.45 1.91
CA CYS A 9 -4.60 -1.69 1.09
C CYS A 9 -3.81 -2.61 0.14
N ALA A 10 -3.88 -2.33 -1.17
CA ALA A 10 -3.06 -2.98 -2.18
C ALA A 10 -1.92 -2.03 -2.60
N VAL A 11 -0.73 -2.21 -2.01
CA VAL A 11 0.34 -1.21 -2.03
C VAL A 11 1.13 -1.08 -3.35
N THR A 12 1.02 -2.04 -4.28
CA THR A 12 1.73 -1.98 -5.58
C THR A 12 0.88 -2.44 -6.77
N GLY A 13 0.51 -3.73 -6.82
CA GLY A 13 -0.16 -4.33 -7.98
C GLY A 13 0.77 -4.57 -9.18
N SER A 14 0.18 -4.68 -10.37
CA SER A 14 0.88 -5.06 -11.63
C SER A 14 0.63 -4.12 -12.80
N ILE A 15 -0.09 -3.01 -12.59
CA ILE A 15 -0.50 -2.08 -13.66
C ILE A 15 0.42 -0.85 -13.72
N HIS A 16 0.67 -0.20 -12.58
CA HIS A 16 1.52 0.98 -12.55
C HIS A 16 3.00 0.61 -12.76
N THR A 17 3.72 1.47 -13.47
CA THR A 17 5.17 1.34 -13.66
C THR A 17 5.91 2.45 -12.90
N PRO A 18 7.22 2.28 -12.60
CA PRO A 18 8.00 3.28 -11.85
C PRO A 18 8.00 4.68 -12.49
N THR A 19 7.84 4.77 -13.80
CA THR A 19 7.80 6.04 -14.52
C THR A 19 6.51 6.82 -14.31
N MET A 20 5.44 6.18 -13.81
CA MET A 20 4.16 6.83 -13.55
C MET A 20 4.12 7.51 -12.19
N SER A 21 4.89 7.04 -11.21
CA SER A 21 4.96 7.64 -9.88
C SER A 21 6.29 7.33 -9.19
N PRO A 22 6.96 8.33 -8.59
CA PRO A 22 8.14 8.09 -7.76
C PRO A 22 7.80 7.43 -6.42
N HIS A 23 6.52 7.30 -6.07
CA HIS A 23 6.05 6.70 -4.82
C HIS A 23 5.60 5.25 -4.98
N LEU A 24 5.70 4.65 -6.18
CA LEU A 24 5.37 3.24 -6.38
C LEU A 24 6.43 2.37 -5.67
N PRO A 25 6.07 1.57 -4.65
CA PRO A 25 7.00 0.66 -3.99
C PRO A 25 7.37 -0.46 -4.95
N ILE A 26 8.67 -0.68 -5.21
CA ILE A 26 9.13 -1.68 -6.18
C ILE A 26 10.16 -2.65 -5.64
N THR A 27 10.88 -2.28 -4.58
CA THR A 27 11.77 -3.20 -3.88
C THR A 27 11.03 -3.93 -2.77
N PRO A 28 11.49 -5.13 -2.34
CA PRO A 28 10.89 -5.84 -1.22
C PRO A 28 10.82 -5.01 0.07
N ALA A 29 11.85 -4.20 0.35
CA ALA A 29 11.89 -3.34 1.54
C ALA A 29 10.84 -2.23 1.46
N GLU A 30 10.75 -1.52 0.33
CA GLU A 30 9.72 -0.48 0.13
C GLU A 30 8.30 -1.02 0.24
N ILE A 31 8.05 -2.22 -0.30
CA ILE A 31 6.73 -2.88 -0.21
C ILE A 31 6.40 -3.20 1.25
N ALA A 32 7.37 -3.68 2.03
CA ALA A 32 7.18 -3.95 3.45
C ALA A 32 6.90 -2.66 4.23
N ASP A 33 7.70 -1.62 4.02
CA ASP A 33 7.55 -0.32 4.68
C ASP A 33 6.19 0.31 4.37
N ALA A 34 5.77 0.26 3.10
CA ALA A 34 4.47 0.78 2.67
C ALA A 34 3.30 -0.02 3.27
N ALA A 35 3.41 -1.35 3.34
CA ALA A 35 2.38 -2.20 3.95
C ALA A 35 2.23 -1.94 5.45
N ILE A 36 3.35 -1.77 6.16
CA ILE A 36 3.36 -1.42 7.59
C ILE A 36 2.76 -0.03 7.79
N GLY A 37 3.22 0.96 7.03
CA GLY A 37 2.68 2.33 7.10
C GLY A 37 1.18 2.41 6.80
N ALA A 38 0.68 1.59 5.86
CA ALA A 38 -0.76 1.49 5.61
C ALA A 38 -1.52 0.93 6.81
N ALA A 39 -1.02 -0.14 7.44
CA ALA A 39 -1.65 -0.73 8.63
C ALA A 39 -1.65 0.20 9.85
N GLU A 40 -0.60 1.02 10.03
CA GLU A 40 -0.54 2.04 11.08
C GLU A 40 -1.51 3.21 10.83
N ALA A 41 -1.85 3.46 9.56
CA ALA A 41 -2.79 4.52 9.17
C ALA A 41 -4.28 4.12 9.34
N GLY A 42 -4.59 2.83 9.36
CA GLY A 42 -5.93 2.27 9.61
C GLY A 42 -6.38 1.25 8.57
#